data_AF-A0A534S0J7-F1
#
_entry.id   AF-A0A534S0J7-F1
#
_cell.length_a   1.000
_cell.length_b   1.000
_cell.length_c   1.000
_cell.angle_alpha   90.00
_cell.angle_beta   90.00
_cell.angle_gamma   90.00
#
_symmetry.space_group_name_H-M   'P 1'
#
loop_
_entity.id
_entity.type
_entity.pdbx_description
1 polymer ?
#
loop_
_entity_poly.entity_id
_entity_poly.type
_entity_poly.pdbx_seq_one_letter_code
_entity_poly.pdbx_strand_id
1 'polypeptide(L)' 'IDAPRFRHLEGRRVALEAPITDAVRRALAALGHQVTSEAAVAFGGAQAILRLPRGYAGGSDPRKDGMAAGY' A
#
# COMPACT_ATOMS: atom_id res chain seq x y z
N ILE A 1 -0.06 7.00 3.63
CA ILE A 1 -0.42 7.05 2.19
C ILE A 1 0.67 6.37 1.37
N ASP A 2 1.92 6.82 1.47
CA ASP A 2 3.00 6.36 0.58
C ASP A 2 3.57 4.98 0.92
N ALA A 3 3.47 4.59 2.20
CA ALA A 3 4.01 3.32 2.70
C ALA A 3 3.63 2.15 1.79
N PRO A 4 4.60 1.26 1.46
CA PRO A 4 4.36 0.18 0.53
C PRO A 4 3.38 -0.83 1.11
N ARG A 5 2.53 -1.37 0.25
CA ARG A 5 1.35 -2.15 0.63
C ARG A 5 1.55 -3.63 0.36
N PHE A 6 0.85 -4.43 1.15
CA PHE A 6 0.56 -5.81 0.81
C PHE A 6 -0.94 -5.99 0.60
N ARG A 7 -1.31 -7.04 -0.12
CA ARG A 7 -2.69 -7.47 -0.26
C ARG A 7 -2.78 -8.97 -0.06
N HIS A 8 -3.53 -9.40 0.95
CA HIS A 8 -3.96 -10.79 1.07
C HIS A 8 -5.03 -11.05 0.01
N LEU A 9 -4.87 -12.12 -0.77
CA LEU A 9 -5.77 -12.45 -1.87
C LEU A 9 -6.76 -13.54 -1.44
N GLU A 10 -6.23 -14.71 -1.13
CA GLU A 10 -6.97 -15.85 -0.56
C GLU A 10 -5.98 -16.85 0.02
N GLY A 11 -6.42 -17.71 0.94
CA GLY A 11 -5.59 -18.77 1.50
C GLY A 11 -4.25 -18.23 2.00
N ARG A 12 -3.16 -18.70 1.39
CA ARG A 12 -1.79 -18.27 1.71
C ARG A 12 -1.22 -17.23 0.74
N ARG A 13 -1.99 -16.81 -0.27
CA ARG A 13 -1.53 -15.92 -1.33
C ARG A 13 -1.50 -14.46 -0.88
N VAL A 14 -0.35 -13.83 -1.05
CA VAL A 14 -0.13 -12.42 -0.73
C VAL A 14 0.62 -11.73 -1.87
N ALA A 15 0.17 -10.54 -2.26
CA ALA A 15 0.86 -9.66 -3.19
C ALA A 15 1.56 -8.54 -2.41
N LEU A 16 2.76 -8.15 -2.84
CA LEU A 16 3.58 -7.12 -2.19
C LEU A 16 4.04 -6.11 -3.25
N GLU A 17 3.86 -4.81 -2.99
CA GLU A 17 4.38 -3.75 -3.87
C GLU A 17 5.92 -3.80 -3.98
N ALA A 18 6.46 -3.37 -5.11
CA ALA A 18 7.89 -3.38 -5.46
C ALA A 18 8.83 -2.88 -4.36
N PRO A 19 8.52 -1.79 -3.61
CA PRO A 19 9.43 -1.31 -2.57
C PRO A 19 9.58 -2.28 -1.38
N ILE A 20 8.70 -3.28 -1.22
CA ILE A 20 8.87 -4.33 -0.22
C ILE A 20 10.00 -5.27 -0.66
N THR A 21 11.05 -5.30 0.15
CA THR A 21 12.32 -5.97 -0.16
C THR A 21 12.20 -7.48 -0.34
N ASP A 22 13.14 -8.05 -1.09
CA ASP A 22 13.23 -9.50 -1.28
C ASP A 22 13.50 -10.27 0.03
N ALA A 23 14.13 -9.64 1.02
CA ALA A 23 14.31 -10.25 2.33
C ALA A 23 12.95 -10.54 3.00
N VAL A 24 12.02 -9.58 2.93
CA VAL A 24 10.65 -9.75 3.45
C VAL A 24 9.89 -10.79 2.62
N ARG A 25 10.01 -10.75 1.28
CA ARG A 25 9.39 -11.74 0.39
C ARG A 25 9.83 -13.17 0.73
N ARG A 26 11.13 -13.39 0.91
CA ARG A 26 11.69 -14.70 1.30
C ARG A 26 11.27 -15.13 2.69
N ALA A 27 11.24 -14.21 3.67
CA ALA A 27 10.79 -14.52 5.01
C ALA A 27 9.33 -14.97 5.03
N LEU A 28 8.44 -14.29 4.30
CA LEU A 28 7.04 -14.70 4.16
C LEU A 28 6.90 -16.07 3.48
N ALA A 29 7.69 -16.32 2.41
CA ALA A 29 7.71 -17.63 1.76
C ALA A 29 8.17 -18.75 2.71
N ALA A 30 9.18 -18.50 3.55
CA ALA A 30 9.66 -19.44 4.55
C ALA A 30 8.61 -19.74 5.64
N LEU A 31 7.73 -18.77 5.93
CA LEU A 31 6.56 -18.95 6.80
C LEU A 31 5.38 -19.66 6.10
N GLY A 32 5.52 -20.02 4.82
CA GLY A 32 4.52 -20.78 4.06
C GLY A 32 3.57 -19.92 3.23
N HIS A 33 3.80 -18.61 3.11
CA HIS A 33 3.03 -17.75 2.22
C HIS A 33 3.39 -17.97 0.75
N GLN A 34 2.39 -17.85 -0.12
CA GLN A 34 2.57 -17.86 -1.57
C GLN A 34 2.67 -16.41 -2.05
N VAL A 35 3.90 -15.89 -2.15
CA VAL A 35 4.14 -14.52 -2.62
C VAL A 35 3.88 -14.47 -4.13
N THR A 36 2.86 -13.71 -4.53
CA THR A 36 2.48 -13.54 -5.95
C THR A 36 3.02 -12.24 -6.52
N SER A 37 3.09 -12.17 -7.86
CA SER A 37 3.49 -10.96 -8.58
C SER A 37 2.48 -9.83 -8.37
N GLU A 38 3.00 -8.61 -8.23
CA GLU A 38 2.20 -7.39 -8.10
C GLU A 38 1.50 -6.98 -9.40
N ALA A 39 2.01 -7.38 -10.57
CA ALA A 39 1.53 -6.91 -11.87
C ALA A 39 0.05 -7.25 -12.16
N ALA A 40 -0.48 -8.27 -11.48
CA ALA A 40 -1.87 -8.69 -11.62
C ALA A 40 -2.79 -8.10 -10.53
N VAL A 41 -2.30 -7.21 -9.67
CA VAL A 41 -3.01 -6.81 -8.44
C VAL A 41 -3.04 -5.29 -8.26
N ALA A 42 -4.26 -4.75 -8.05
CA ALA A 42 -4.43 -3.37 -7.61
C ALA A 42 -4.29 -3.23 -6.09
N PHE A 43 -3.48 -2.26 -5.63
CA PHE A 43 -3.29 -1.92 -4.21
C PHE A 43 -4.09 -0.68 -3.76
N GLY A 44 -5.03 -0.23 -4.60
CA GLY A 44 -5.91 0.92 -4.33
C GLY A 44 -5.25 2.28 -4.51
N GLY A 45 -6.03 3.33 -4.24
CA GLY A 45 -5.59 4.73 -4.22
C GLY A 45 -6.22 5.43 -3.02
N ALA A 46 -5.40 5.83 -2.05
CA ALA A 46 -5.89 6.39 -0.79
C ALA A 46 -6.03 7.93 -0.83
N GLN A 47 -7.03 8.47 -0.13
CA GLN A 47 -7.18 9.90 0.13
C GLN A 47 -7.47 10.05 1.62
N ALA A 48 -6.86 11.04 2.28
CA ALA A 48 -7.03 11.25 3.72
C ALA A 48 -7.01 12.73 4.09
N ILE A 49 -7.78 13.07 5.12
CA ILE A 49 -7.75 14.37 5.79
C ILE A 49 -7.62 14.10 7.29
N LEU A 50 -6.62 14.70 7.91
CA LEU A 50 -6.43 14.68 9.36
C LEU A 50 -6.77 16.06 9.93
N ARG A 51 -7.67 16.10 10.91
CA ARG A 51 -7.96 17.32 11.67
C ARG A 51 -6.84 17.57 12.67
N LEU A 52 -6.25 18.76 12.61
CA LEU A 52 -5.20 19.21 13.53
C LEU A 52 -5.81 20.16 14.59
N PRO A 53 -5.06 20.50 15.66
CA PRO A 53 -5.50 21.52 16.61
C PRO A 53 -5.80 22.88 15.94
N ARG A 54 -5.07 23.20 14.86
CA ARG A 54 -5.31 24.38 14.00
C ARG A 54 -5.22 23.97 12.53
N GLY A 55 -6.38 23.80 11.89
CA GLY A 55 -6.47 23.47 10.46
C GLY A 55 -6.49 21.96 10.17
N TYR A 56 -6.07 21.60 8.97
CA TYR A 56 -6.16 20.24 8.43
C TYR A 56 -4.88 19.87 7.67
N ALA A 57 -4.50 18.59 7.73
CA ALA A 57 -3.50 18.00 6.85
C ALA A 57 -4.19 17.09 5.83
N GLY A 58 -3.98 17.34 4.54
CA GLY A 58 -4.47 16.50 3.45
C GLY A 58 -3.39 15.59 2.90
N GLY A 59 -3.76 14.38 2.48
CA GLY A 59 -2.87 13.44 1.80
C GLY A 59 -3.57 12.82 0.60
N SER A 60 -2.91 12.85 -0.56
CA SER A 60 -3.35 12.22 -1.79
C SER A 60 -2.34 11.17 -2.23
N ASP A 61 -2.81 9.99 -2.62
CA ASP A 61 -1.93 8.89 -3.02
C ASP A 61 -1.28 9.15 -4.39
N PRO A 62 0.06 9.17 -4.48
CA PRO A 62 0.77 9.44 -5.73
C PRO A 62 0.56 8.35 -6.79
N ARG A 63 -0.02 7.19 -6.43
CA ARG A 63 -0.37 6.13 -7.38
C ARG A 63 -1.59 6.45 -8.25
N LYS A 64 -2.26 7.58 -8.01
CA LYS A 64 -3.44 8.08 -8.75
C LYS A 64 -3.29 9.56 -9.07
N ASP A 65 -4.08 10.06 -10.01
CA ASP A 65 -4.05 11.46 -10.46
C ASP A 65 -4.78 12.43 -9.51
N GLY A 66 -4.88 12.09 -8.22
CA GLY A 66 -5.60 12.86 -7.21
C GLY A 66 -4.80 14.06 -6.69
N MET A 67 -5.49 14.94 -5.95
CA MET A 67 -4.89 16.09 -5.27
C MET A 67 -5.58 16.37 -3.92
N ALA A 68 -4.81 16.79 -2.92
CA ALA A 68 -5.33 17.39 -1.70
C ALA A 68 -5.23 18.91 -1.80
N ALA A 69 -6.35 19.62 -1.66
CA ALA A 69 -6.44 21.08 -1.75
C ALA A 69 -7.17 21.66 -0.53
N GLY A 70 -6.68 22.77 0.02
CA GLY A 70 -7.24 23.44 1.20
C GLY A 70 -7.76 24.85 0.89
N TYR A 71 -8.53 25.40 1.84
CA TYR A 71 -9.05 26.78 1.87
C TYR A 71 -9.02 27.30 3.31
#